data_AF-A0A1Q6R554-F1
#
_entry.id   AF-A0A1Q6R554-F1
#
_cell.length_a   1.000
_cell.length_b   1.000
_cell.length_c   1.000
_cell.angle_alpha   90.00
_cell.angle_beta   90.00
_cell.angle_gamma   90.00
#
_symmetry.space_group_name_H-M   'P 1'
#
loop_
_entity.id
_entity.type
_entity.pdbx_description
1 polymer ?
#
loop_
_entity_poly.entity_id
_entity_poly.type
_entity_poly.pdbx_seq_one_letter_code
_entity_poly.pdbx_strand_id
1 'polypeptide(L)'
;MAKNLIPEIAQMLGVELNEEFKIKGREGVIYKFIVDGLIVSDDDAEKVYTTANMPLIGLVRGDIEIVKLPWKPKKGDVYSTFGRLGDKWVVRSLWWGGFPEEYALLDKGWVYRSEKEAQAALPSVAKELGVEYKL
;
A
#
# COMPACT_ATOMS: atom_id res chain seq x y z
N MET A 1 27.52 -4.67 19.11
CA MET A 1 26.18 -4.07 19.14
C MET A 1 25.17 -5.18 19.33
N ALA A 2 24.14 -4.96 20.15
CA ALA A 2 23.05 -5.92 20.27
C ALA A 2 22.25 -6.00 18.95
N LYS A 3 21.56 -7.12 18.73
CA LYS A 3 20.71 -7.31 17.55
C LYS A 3 19.53 -6.32 17.59
N ASN A 4 19.30 -5.59 16.51
CA ASN A 4 18.10 -4.77 16.34
C ASN A 4 16.90 -5.67 16.00
N LEU A 5 15.81 -5.57 16.76
CA LEU A 5 14.61 -6.41 16.61
C LEU A 5 13.47 -5.72 15.85
N ILE A 6 13.60 -4.44 15.51
CA ILE A 6 12.52 -3.69 14.85
C ILE A 6 12.11 -4.33 13.51
N PRO A 7 13.03 -4.76 12.63
CA PRO A 7 12.65 -5.41 11.37
C PRO A 7 11.81 -6.68 11.58
N GLU A 8 12.18 -7.52 12.55
CA GLU A 8 11.42 -8.73 12.88
C GLU A 8 10.06 -8.42 13.49
N ILE A 9 9.99 -7.41 14.38
CA ILE A 9 8.72 -6.97 14.98
C ILE A 9 7.75 -6.47 13.89
N ALA A 10 8.23 -5.68 12.93
CA ALA A 10 7.41 -5.20 11.81
C ALA A 10 6.81 -6.37 11.02
N GLN A 11 7.64 -7.36 10.67
CA GLN A 11 7.19 -8.56 9.96
C GLN A 11 6.18 -9.38 10.78
N MET A 12 6.40 -9.54 12.09
CA MET A 12 5.47 -10.23 12.99
C MET A 12 4.12 -9.51 13.09
N LEU A 13 4.11 -8.18 12.97
CA LEU A 13 2.91 -7.36 12.92
C LEU A 13 2.31 -7.25 11.50
N GLY A 14 2.90 -7.97 10.54
CA GLY A 14 2.38 -8.11 9.18
C GLY A 14 2.74 -6.97 8.23
N VAL A 15 3.69 -6.09 8.54
CA VAL A 15 4.13 -4.97 7.68
C VAL A 15 5.64 -5.04 7.38
N GLU A 16 6.06 -4.47 6.26
CA GLU A 16 7.47 -4.35 5.91
C GLU A 16 8.12 -3.10 6.52
N LEU A 17 9.45 -3.10 6.62
CA LEU A 17 10.21 -1.92 7.03
C LEU A 17 9.99 -0.79 6.00
N ASN A 18 9.67 0.40 6.47
CA ASN A 18 9.25 1.57 5.69
C ASN A 18 7.89 1.43 4.97
N GLU A 19 7.11 0.36 5.20
CA GLU A 19 5.72 0.30 4.76
C GLU A 19 4.87 1.26 5.60
N GLU A 20 4.11 2.12 4.92
CA GLU A 20 3.17 3.04 5.56
C GLU A 20 1.85 2.31 5.87
N PHE A 21 1.32 2.53 7.08
CA PHE A 21 0.08 1.95 7.54
C PHE A 21 -0.69 2.90 8.47
N LYS A 22 -1.96 2.60 8.71
CA LYS A 22 -2.81 3.28 9.70
C LYS A 22 -3.01 2.38 10.91
N ILE A 23 -3.42 2.97 12.02
CA ILE A 23 -3.85 2.23 13.21
C ILE A 23 -5.35 2.44 13.35
N LYS A 24 -6.10 1.35 13.58
CA LYS A 24 -7.55 1.41 13.71
C LYS A 24 -7.99 2.40 14.79
N GLY A 25 -8.91 3.30 14.45
CA GLY A 25 -9.40 4.33 15.36
C GLY A 25 -8.46 5.53 15.55
N ARG A 26 -7.40 5.65 14.73
CA ARG A 26 -6.49 6.80 14.71
C ARG A 26 -6.42 7.38 13.30
N GLU A 27 -7.44 8.18 12.98
CA GLU A 27 -7.56 8.84 11.69
C GLU A 27 -6.61 10.03 11.57
N GLY A 28 -6.29 10.43 10.33
CA GLY A 28 -5.48 11.61 10.02
C GLY A 28 -3.98 11.43 10.19
N VAL A 29 -3.50 10.25 10.56
CA VAL A 29 -2.06 9.97 10.77
C VAL A 29 -1.62 8.68 10.08
N ILE A 30 -0.36 8.66 9.65
CA ILE A 30 0.30 7.52 9.02
C ILE A 30 1.50 7.11 9.86
N TYR A 31 1.64 5.80 10.07
CA TYR A 31 2.73 5.18 10.78
C TYR A 31 3.63 4.40 9.83
N LYS A 32 4.92 4.27 10.16
CA LYS A 32 5.82 3.30 9.54
C LYS A 32 6.93 2.87 10.48
N PHE A 33 7.39 1.64 10.33
CA PHE A 33 8.59 1.16 11.02
C PHE A 33 9.84 1.60 10.27
N ILE A 34 10.82 2.14 10.99
CA ILE A 34 12.19 2.40 10.53
C ILE A 34 13.17 1.63 11.42
N VAL A 35 14.46 1.62 11.08
CA VAL A 35 15.47 0.91 11.86
C VAL A 35 15.51 1.36 13.33
N ASP A 36 15.17 2.60 13.63
CA ASP A 36 15.20 3.17 14.99
C ASP A 36 13.90 2.95 15.78
N GLY A 37 12.81 2.49 15.16
CA GLY A 37 11.53 2.28 15.83
C GLY A 37 10.32 2.63 14.98
N LEU A 38 9.22 2.98 15.65
CA LEU A 38 7.98 3.42 15.00
C LEU A 38 7.95 4.95 14.92
N ILE A 39 7.61 5.47 13.74
CA ILE A 39 7.41 6.90 13.51
C ILE A 39 6.01 7.16 12.97
N VAL A 40 5.51 8.38 13.19
CA VAL A 40 4.20 8.86 12.76
C VAL A 40 4.31 10.22 12.11
N SER A 41 3.49 10.48 11.10
CA SER A 41 3.25 11.81 10.53
C SER A 41 1.75 12.03 10.35
N ASP A 42 1.33 13.29 10.22
CA ASP A 42 0.01 13.59 9.67
C ASP A 42 -0.09 13.09 8.22
N ASP A 43 -1.32 12.78 7.79
CA ASP A 43 -1.66 12.34 6.43
C ASP A 43 -1.72 13.53 5.44
N ASP A 44 -0.67 14.36 5.47
CA ASP A 44 -0.53 15.58 4.68
C ASP A 44 0.53 15.44 3.57
N ALA A 45 0.51 16.36 2.59
CA ALA A 45 1.44 16.37 1.47
C ALA A 45 2.91 16.59 1.91
N GLU A 46 3.14 17.30 3.02
CA GLU A 46 4.47 17.56 3.58
C GLU A 46 4.66 16.76 4.88
N LYS A 47 5.01 15.47 4.73
CA LYS A 47 5.12 14.55 5.87
C LYS A 47 6.30 14.90 6.79
N VAL A 48 6.00 15.43 7.97
CA VAL A 48 6.96 15.55 9.08
C VAL A 48 6.78 14.36 10.02
N TYR A 49 7.85 13.58 10.21
CA TYR A 49 7.80 12.38 11.04
C TYR A 49 8.33 12.66 12.46
N THR A 50 7.63 12.12 13.45
CA THR A 50 8.05 12.09 14.86
C THR A 50 7.99 10.67 15.42
N THR A 51 8.68 10.43 16.53
CA THR A 51 8.74 9.09 17.16
C THR A 51 7.42 8.73 17.85
N ALA A 52 6.98 7.49 17.68
CA ALA A 52 5.70 6.98 18.16
C ALA A 52 5.87 5.80 19.15
N ASN A 53 6.52 6.05 20.29
CA ASN A 53 6.84 5.01 21.27
C ASN A 53 5.61 4.36 21.94
N MET A 54 4.60 5.15 22.28
CA MET A 54 3.38 4.62 22.92
C MET A 54 2.56 3.70 22.00
N PRO A 55 2.31 4.05 20.73
CA PRO A 55 1.70 3.13 19.77
C PRO A 55 2.50 1.83 19.57
N LEU A 56 3.83 1.89 19.57
CA LEU A 56 4.67 0.69 19.45
C LEU A 56 4.37 -0.32 20.56
N ILE A 57 4.26 0.14 21.82
CA ILE A 57 3.92 -0.72 22.95
C ILE A 57 2.54 -1.34 22.77
N GLY A 58 1.55 -0.54 22.34
CA GLY A 58 0.19 -1.03 22.09
C GLY A 58 0.15 -2.11 20.99
N LEU A 59 0.89 -1.93 19.90
CA LEU A 59 0.98 -2.90 18.81
C LEU A 59 1.59 -4.22 19.27
N VAL A 60 2.72 -4.17 19.98
CA VAL A 60 3.43 -5.38 20.46
C VAL A 60 2.60 -6.13 21.52
N ARG A 61 1.78 -5.42 22.30
CA ARG A 61 0.83 -6.03 23.25
C ARG A 61 -0.44 -6.58 22.60
N GLY A 62 -0.73 -6.20 21.36
CA GLY A 62 -2.00 -6.52 20.68
C GLY A 62 -3.18 -5.66 21.14
N ASP A 63 -2.93 -4.53 21.81
CA ASP A 63 -3.98 -3.61 22.29
C ASP A 63 -4.60 -2.78 21.14
N ILE A 64 -3.87 -2.62 20.04
CA ILE A 64 -4.28 -1.85 18.85
C ILE A 64 -3.90 -2.59 17.57
N GLU A 65 -4.67 -2.33 16.51
CA GLU A 65 -4.63 -3.09 15.26
C GLU A 65 -4.09 -2.25 14.10
N ILE A 66 -3.22 -2.83 13.28
CA ILE A 66 -2.72 -2.24 12.03
C ILE A 66 -3.79 -2.35 10.94
N VAL A 67 -4.03 -1.24 10.26
CA VAL A 67 -4.80 -1.18 9.01
C VAL A 67 -3.81 -0.85 7.89
N LYS A 68 -3.57 -1.81 7.00
CA LYS A 68 -2.69 -1.58 5.85
C LYS A 68 -3.29 -0.55 4.91
N LEU A 69 -2.43 0.33 4.40
CA LEU A 69 -2.80 1.17 3.28
C LEU A 69 -2.90 0.33 2.00
N PRO A 70 -3.76 0.72 1.04
CA PRO A 70 -3.66 0.21 -0.31
C PRO A 70 -2.21 0.35 -0.78
N TRP A 71 -1.65 -0.72 -1.31
CA TRP A 71 -0.26 -0.68 -1.74
C TRP A 71 -0.07 0.36 -2.84
N LYS A 72 0.91 1.25 -2.63
CA LYS A 72 1.34 2.24 -3.61
C LYS A 72 2.76 1.89 -4.10
N PRO A 73 3.00 1.76 -5.41
CA PRO A 73 4.33 1.52 -5.94
C PRO A 73 5.26 2.72 -5.69
N LYS A 74 6.56 2.48 -5.54
CA LYS A 74 7.58 3.54 -5.55
C LYS A 74 7.91 3.93 -6.99
N LYS A 75 8.49 5.13 -7.18
CA LYS A 75 8.95 5.55 -8.51
C LYS A 75 9.97 4.56 -9.07
N GLY A 76 9.67 4.02 -10.25
CA GLY A 76 10.46 2.98 -10.91
C GLY A 76 10.03 1.55 -10.60
N ASP A 77 9.15 1.32 -9.63
CA ASP A 77 8.59 -0.01 -9.37
C ASP A 77 7.66 -0.42 -10.52
N VAL A 78 7.62 -1.72 -10.82
CA VAL A 78 6.62 -2.27 -11.74
C VAL A 78 5.34 -2.59 -10.97
N TYR A 79 4.21 -2.18 -11.53
CA TYR A 79 2.87 -2.52 -11.04
C TYR A 79 2.02 -3.08 -12.17
N SER A 80 1.00 -3.85 -11.81
CA SER A 80 0.01 -4.35 -12.77
C SER A 80 -1.28 -3.55 -12.66
N THR A 81 -1.93 -3.28 -13.79
CA THR A 81 -3.18 -2.53 -13.89
C THR A 81 -4.00 -2.97 -15.11
N PHE A 82 -5.13 -2.33 -15.34
CA PHE A 82 -5.96 -2.56 -16.52
C PHE A 82 -5.52 -1.66 -17.66
N GLY A 83 -5.28 -2.26 -18.82
CA GLY A 83 -5.07 -1.59 -20.09
C GLY A 83 -6.13 -2.01 -21.10
N ARG A 84 -5.97 -1.54 -22.33
CA ARG A 84 -6.88 -1.87 -23.43
C ARG A 84 -6.13 -2.58 -24.55
N LEU A 85 -6.78 -3.58 -25.16
CA LEU A 85 -6.35 -4.26 -26.39
C LEU A 85 -7.54 -4.35 -27.33
N GLY A 86 -7.58 -3.47 -28.33
CA GLY A 86 -8.79 -3.28 -29.16
C GLY A 86 -9.94 -2.74 -28.31
N ASP A 87 -11.07 -3.45 -28.33
CA ASP A 87 -12.27 -3.10 -27.55
C ASP A 87 -12.34 -3.81 -26.19
N LYS A 88 -11.32 -4.62 -25.86
CA LYS A 88 -11.29 -5.41 -24.62
C LYS A 88 -10.29 -4.85 -23.62
N TRP A 89 -10.66 -4.90 -22.35
CA TRP A 89 -9.74 -4.64 -21.24
C TRP A 89 -8.85 -5.86 -21.00
N VAL A 90 -7.59 -5.61 -20.68
CA VAL A 90 -6.57 -6.63 -20.41
C VAL A 90 -5.71 -6.20 -19.24
N VAL A 91 -5.00 -7.14 -18.62
CA VAL A 91 -3.97 -6.78 -17.64
C VAL A 91 -2.69 -6.36 -18.35
N ARG A 92 -2.06 -5.29 -17.84
CA ARG A 92 -0.75 -4.80 -18.28
C ARG A 92 0.11 -4.51 -17.08
N SER A 93 1.41 -4.74 -17.23
CA SER A 93 2.42 -4.29 -16.29
C SER A 93 3.08 -3.01 -16.79
N LEU A 94 3.13 -2.00 -15.94
CA LEU A 94 3.70 -0.68 -16.20
C LEU A 94 4.71 -0.34 -15.09
N TRP A 95 5.60 0.59 -15.37
CA TRP A 95 6.45 1.20 -14.35
C TRP A 95 5.75 2.40 -13.72
N TRP A 96 5.88 2.59 -12.42
CA TRP A 96 5.30 3.73 -11.73
C TRP A 96 6.19 4.97 -11.92
N GLY A 97 5.71 5.94 -12.70
CA GLY A 97 6.42 7.20 -12.94
C GLY A 97 6.04 8.33 -11.98
N GLY A 98 4.90 8.21 -11.31
CA GLY A 98 4.21 9.29 -10.63
C GLY A 98 3.40 10.18 -11.59
N PHE A 99 2.87 9.64 -12.68
CA PHE A 99 2.05 10.39 -13.64
C PHE A 99 0.61 10.58 -13.11
N PRO A 100 -0.11 11.65 -13.49
CA PRO A 100 -1.46 11.93 -13.00
C PRO A 100 -2.46 10.77 -13.15
N GLU A 101 -2.42 10.06 -14.27
CA GLU A 101 -3.25 8.89 -14.54
C GLU A 101 -3.01 7.74 -13.55
N GLU A 102 -1.79 7.58 -13.05
CA GLU A 102 -1.45 6.52 -12.10
C GLU A 102 -2.05 6.79 -10.73
N TYR A 103 -2.14 8.06 -10.33
CA TYR A 103 -2.85 8.45 -9.12
C TYR A 103 -4.36 8.20 -9.22
N ALA A 104 -4.96 8.41 -10.40
CA ALA A 104 -6.36 8.06 -10.63
C ALA A 104 -6.58 6.54 -10.55
N LEU A 105 -5.67 5.74 -11.11
CA LEU A 105 -5.71 4.27 -10.98
C LEU A 105 -5.56 3.82 -9.52
N LEU A 106 -4.65 4.45 -8.77
CA LEU A 106 -4.42 4.15 -7.35
C LEU A 106 -5.65 4.46 -6.50
N ASP A 107 -6.28 5.62 -6.70
CA ASP A 107 -7.50 6.02 -6.00
C ASP A 107 -8.67 5.05 -6.27
N LYS A 108 -8.75 4.53 -7.50
CA LYS A 108 -9.71 3.47 -7.87
C LYS A 108 -9.33 2.08 -7.35
N GLY A 109 -8.16 1.90 -6.74
CA GLY A 109 -7.66 0.62 -6.27
C GLY A 109 -7.27 -0.34 -7.42
N TRP A 110 -6.93 0.20 -8.59
CA TRP A 110 -6.57 -0.58 -9.79
C TRP A 110 -5.06 -0.73 -9.98
N VAL A 111 -4.31 -0.62 -8.89
CA VAL A 111 -2.85 -0.75 -8.86
C VAL A 111 -2.50 -1.97 -8.02
N TYR A 112 -1.95 -2.99 -8.67
CA TYR A 112 -1.73 -4.31 -8.08
C TYR A 112 -0.25 -4.67 -8.07
N ARG A 113 0.18 -5.43 -7.04
CA ARG A 113 1.58 -5.88 -6.89
C ARG A 113 1.96 -6.93 -7.91
N SER A 114 0.97 -7.64 -8.47
CA SER A 114 1.19 -8.71 -9.44
C SER A 114 0.10 -8.77 -10.50
N GLU A 115 0.46 -9.32 -11.67
CA GLU A 115 -0.50 -9.56 -12.75
C GLU A 115 -1.62 -10.50 -12.31
N LYS A 116 -1.33 -11.45 -11.42
CA LYS A 116 -2.31 -12.39 -10.89
C LYS A 116 -3.39 -11.69 -10.05
N GLU A 117 -3.01 -10.72 -9.22
CA GLU A 117 -3.96 -9.89 -8.47
C GLU A 117 -4.85 -9.08 -9.41
N ALA A 118 -4.25 -8.45 -10.43
CA ALA A 118 -4.99 -7.69 -11.43
C ALA A 118 -5.95 -8.60 -12.24
N GLN A 119 -5.51 -9.79 -12.66
CA GLN A 119 -6.33 -10.75 -13.40
C GLN A 119 -7.51 -11.25 -12.56
N ALA A 120 -7.33 -11.41 -11.25
CA ALA A 120 -8.40 -11.78 -10.34
C ALA A 120 -9.45 -10.67 -10.18
N ALA A 121 -9.04 -9.40 -10.19
CA ALA A 121 -9.93 -8.25 -10.04
C ALA A 121 -10.67 -7.86 -11.33
N LEU A 122 -10.02 -8.03 -12.50
CA LEU A 122 -10.52 -7.57 -13.79
C LEU A 122 -11.97 -8.04 -14.11
N PRO A 123 -12.37 -9.31 -13.91
CA PRO A 123 -13.73 -9.75 -14.20
C PRO A 123 -14.81 -8.99 -13.43
N SER A 124 -14.56 -8.69 -12.14
CA SER A 124 -15.53 -8.00 -11.30
C SER A 124 -15.68 -6.55 -11.73
N VAL A 125 -14.55 -5.87 -11.96
CA VAL A 125 -14.52 -4.47 -12.39
C VAL A 125 -15.13 -4.31 -13.79
N ALA A 126 -14.80 -5.22 -14.71
CA ALA A 126 -15.34 -5.20 -16.07
C ALA A 126 -16.87 -5.36 -16.08
N LYS A 127 -17.40 -6.24 -15.22
CA LYS A 127 -18.85 -6.42 -15.05
C LYS A 127 -19.53 -5.17 -14.50
N GLU A 128 -18.93 -4.52 -13.50
CA GLU A 128 -19.45 -3.28 -12.91
C GLU A 128 -19.55 -2.15 -13.95
N LEU A 129 -18.55 -2.03 -14.82
CA LEU A 129 -18.46 -0.99 -15.84
C LEU A 129 -19.13 -1.35 -17.17
N GLY A 130 -19.61 -2.58 -17.32
CA GLY A 130 -20.23 -3.06 -18.57
C GLY A 130 -19.26 -3.14 -19.75
N VAL A 131 -17.98 -3.42 -19.51
CA VAL A 131 -16.95 -3.53 -20.55
C VAL A 131 -16.54 -4.98 -20.79
N GLU A 132 -16.13 -5.29 -22.03
CA GLU A 132 -15.55 -6.60 -22.34
C GLU A 132 -14.10 -6.70 -21.87
N TYR A 133 -13.66 -7.90 -21.49
CA TYR A 133 -12.29 -8.16 -21.05
C TYR A 133 -11.69 -9.45 -21.62
N LYS A 134 -10.37 -9.56 -21.50
CA LYS A 134 -9.58 -10.77 -21.78
C LYS A 134 -8.49 -10.90 -20.72
N LEU A 135 -8.36 -12.11 -20.15
CA LEU A 135 -7.32 -12.47 -19.18
C LEU A 135 -6.02 -12.89 -19.87
#